data_AF-A0A166T397-F1
#
_entry.id   AF-A0A166T397-F1
#
_cell.length_a   1.000
_cell.length_b   1.000
_cell.length_c   1.000
_cell.angle_alpha   90.00
_cell.angle_beta   90.00
_cell.angle_gamma   90.00
#
_symmetry.space_group_name_H-M   'P 1'
#
loop_
_entity.id
_entity.type
_entity.pdbx_description
1 polymer ?
#
loop_
_entity_poly.entity_id
_entity_poly.type
_entity_poly.pdbx_seq_one_letter_code
_entity_poly.pdbx_strand_id
1 'polypeptide(L)'
;MAQPQLVADEVTTVAMIRAFDTTQDECQAIQNAVDSAAILLAQGWSGLAANKYRDAINQWQQGFNKVRQGLNLLNESMAGYANITKTTEDNNLMIGSSWAQGLTEPTTQTQTQSR
;
A
#
# COMPACT_ATOMS: atom_id res chain seq x y z
N MET A 1 0.90 -26.85 2.50
CA MET A 1 1.68 -26.24 1.41
C MET A 1 0.99 -24.92 1.09
N ALA A 2 1.62 -23.78 1.34
CA ALA A 2 1.04 -22.47 1.05
C ALA A 2 0.77 -22.34 -0.46
N GLN A 3 -0.39 -21.80 -0.83
CA GLN A 3 -0.77 -21.67 -2.23
C GLN A 3 0.14 -20.63 -2.91
N PRO A 4 0.77 -20.94 -4.06
CA PRO A 4 1.74 -20.06 -4.72
C PRO A 4 1.23 -18.65 -5.02
N GLN A 5 -0.08 -18.48 -5.21
CA GLN A 5 -0.69 -17.18 -5.49
C GLN A 5 -0.65 -16.23 -4.27
N LEU A 6 -0.77 -16.75 -3.05
CA LEU A 6 -0.82 -15.93 -1.83
C LEU A 6 0.57 -15.36 -1.50
N VAL A 7 1.61 -16.16 -1.68
CA VAL A 7 3.01 -15.73 -1.50
C VAL A 7 3.41 -14.66 -2.53
N ALA A 8 2.90 -14.78 -3.77
CA ALA A 8 3.15 -13.77 -4.80
C ALA A 8 2.46 -12.44 -4.49
N ASP A 9 1.28 -12.47 -3.87
CA ASP A 9 0.50 -11.26 -3.53
C ASP A 9 1.13 -10.48 -2.36
N GLU A 10 1.63 -11.18 -1.33
CA GLU A 10 2.36 -10.56 -0.22
C GLU A 10 3.64 -9.87 -0.70
N VAL A 11 4.43 -10.52 -1.56
CA VAL A 11 5.65 -9.95 -2.14
C VAL A 11 5.33 -8.72 -3.00
N THR A 12 4.28 -8.78 -3.81
CA THR A 12 3.88 -7.66 -4.68
C THR A 12 3.38 -6.48 -3.85
N THR A 13 2.62 -6.73 -2.80
CA THR A 13 2.10 -5.71 -1.89
C THR A 13 3.23 -4.98 -1.15
N VAL A 14 4.20 -5.72 -0.60
CA VAL A 14 5.37 -5.13 0.07
C VAL A 14 6.24 -4.32 -0.90
N ALA A 15 6.44 -4.81 -2.12
CA ALA A 15 7.18 -4.09 -3.15
C ALA A 15 6.47 -2.77 -3.52
N MET A 16 5.15 -2.80 -3.61
CA MET A 16 4.34 -1.63 -3.92
C MET A 16 4.39 -0.57 -2.80
N ILE A 17 4.28 -0.98 -1.53
CA ILE A 17 4.41 -0.07 -0.37
C ILE A 17 5.77 0.63 -0.38
N ARG A 18 6.87 -0.11 -0.59
CA ARG A 18 8.21 0.48 -0.68
C ARG A 18 8.35 1.48 -1.83
N ALA A 19 7.72 1.18 -2.97
CA ALA A 19 7.71 2.11 -4.10
C ALA A 19 6.94 3.40 -3.75
N PHE A 20 5.84 3.31 -3.00
CA PHE A 20 5.12 4.49 -2.52
C PHE A 20 5.90 5.31 -1.52
N ASP A 21 6.58 4.67 -0.57
CA ASP A 21 7.42 5.36 0.40
C ASP A 21 8.54 6.12 -0.32
N THR A 22 9.21 5.47 -1.27
CA THR A 22 10.24 6.10 -2.12
C THR A 22 9.67 7.29 -2.90
N THR A 23 8.48 7.12 -3.49
CA THR A 23 7.82 8.19 -4.24
C THR A 23 7.46 9.37 -3.34
N GLN A 24 7.04 9.13 -2.09
CA GLN A 24 6.76 10.20 -1.12
C GLN A 24 8.01 10.98 -0.73
N ASP A 25 9.14 10.28 -0.52
CA ASP A 25 10.43 10.90 -0.23
C ASP A 25 10.91 11.76 -1.41
N GLU A 26 10.82 11.24 -2.64
CA GLU A 26 11.12 12.00 -3.85
C GLU A 26 10.21 13.23 -3.99
N CYS A 27 8.92 13.08 -3.67
CA CYS A 27 7.98 14.19 -3.70
C CYS A 27 8.35 15.28 -2.68
N GLN A 28 8.82 14.89 -1.49
CA GLN A 28 9.31 15.86 -0.50
C GLN A 28 10.58 16.56 -0.98
N ALA A 29 11.51 15.84 -1.61
CA ALA A 29 12.72 16.42 -2.18
C ALA A 29 12.40 17.43 -3.29
N ILE A 30 11.46 17.10 -4.18
CA ILE A 30 10.98 17.99 -5.24
C ILE A 30 10.37 19.26 -4.65
N GLN A 31 9.52 19.14 -3.63
CA GLN A 31 8.91 20.28 -2.95
C GLN A 31 9.97 21.24 -2.39
N ASN A 32 10.94 20.69 -1.64
CA ASN A 32 12.04 21.47 -1.05
C ASN A 32 12.89 22.17 -2.12
N ALA A 33 13.14 21.50 -3.25
CA ALA A 33 13.91 22.07 -4.36
C ALA A 33 13.16 23.25 -5.01
N VAL A 34 11.86 23.12 -5.23
CA VAL A 34 11.05 24.20 -5.80
C VAL A 34 10.94 25.38 -4.83
N ASP A 35 10.72 25.12 -3.54
CA ASP A 35 10.68 26.18 -2.52
C ASP A 35 12.01 26.96 -2.46
N SER A 36 13.13 26.23 -2.46
CA SER A 36 14.46 26.84 -2.47
C SER A 36 14.70 27.69 -3.72
N ALA A 37 14.32 27.17 -4.89
CA ALA A 37 14.45 27.89 -6.15
C ALA A 37 13.56 29.14 -6.19
N ALA A 38 12.32 29.05 -5.69
CA ALA A 38 11.38 30.16 -5.62
C ALA A 38 11.91 31.30 -4.72
N ILE A 39 12.49 30.96 -3.57
CA ILE A 39 13.11 31.92 -2.65
C ILE A 39 14.30 32.63 -3.31
N LEU A 40 15.21 31.87 -3.92
CA LEU A 40 16.37 32.41 -4.64
C LEU A 40 15.94 33.39 -5.74
N LEU A 41 14.94 33.00 -6.53
CA LEU A 41 14.40 33.84 -7.59
C LEU A 41 13.76 35.11 -7.02
N ALA A 42 13.07 35.01 -5.89
CA ALA A 42 12.39 36.13 -5.27
C ALA A 42 13.33 37.21 -4.72
N GLN A 43 14.57 36.86 -4.37
CA GLN A 43 15.56 37.81 -3.84
C GLN A 43 16.13 38.74 -4.91
N GLY A 44 16.25 38.29 -6.16
CA GLY A 44 16.88 39.05 -7.25
C GLY A 44 15.93 39.47 -8.38
N TRP A 45 14.75 38.85 -8.48
CA TRP A 45 13.82 39.08 -9.58
C TRP A 45 12.48 39.65 -9.09
N SER A 46 12.16 40.84 -9.59
CA SER A 46 10.94 41.58 -9.26
C SER A 46 10.24 42.11 -10.52
N GLY A 47 9.01 42.59 -10.35
CA GLY A 47 8.16 43.09 -11.43
C GLY A 47 7.03 42.14 -11.82
N LEU A 48 6.24 42.55 -12.82
CA LEU A 48 5.01 41.85 -13.21
C LEU A 48 5.27 40.40 -13.65
N ALA A 49 6.38 40.14 -14.37
CA ALA A 49 6.75 38.80 -14.80
C ALA A 49 7.12 37.89 -13.61
N ALA A 50 7.87 38.43 -12.63
CA ALA A 50 8.22 37.70 -11.41
C ALA A 50 6.97 37.32 -10.60
N ASN A 51 5.98 38.23 -10.51
CA ASN A 51 4.73 37.95 -9.84
C ASN A 51 3.94 36.82 -10.52
N LYS A 52 3.80 36.87 -11.85
CA LYS A 52 3.14 35.78 -12.61
C LYS A 52 3.83 34.43 -12.43
N TYR A 53 5.15 34.42 -12.37
CA TYR A 53 5.90 33.19 -12.14
C TYR A 53 5.68 32.64 -10.73
N ARG A 54 5.65 33.49 -9.70
CA ARG A 54 5.31 33.09 -8.32
C ARG A 54 3.89 32.51 -8.25
N ASP A 55 2.94 33.14 -8.92
CA ASP A 55 1.57 32.63 -9.01
C ASP A 55 1.51 31.25 -9.67
N ALA A 56 2.28 31.05 -10.74
CA ALA A 56 2.40 29.75 -11.42
C ALA A 56 3.04 28.69 -10.53
N ILE A 57 4.08 29.01 -9.77
CA ILE A 57 4.67 28.09 -8.77
C ILE A 57 3.63 27.73 -7.72
N ASN A 58 2.91 28.70 -7.16
CA ASN A 58 1.89 28.44 -6.15
C ASN A 58 0.79 27.50 -6.67
N GLN A 59 0.34 27.70 -7.91
CA GLN A 59 -0.64 26.82 -8.56
C GLN A 59 -0.09 25.41 -8.79
N TRP A 60 1.16 25.32 -9.25
CA TRP A 60 1.85 24.04 -9.41
C TRP A 60 1.97 23.29 -8.07
N GLN A 61 2.37 23.98 -6.99
CA GLN A 61 2.45 23.40 -5.64
C GLN A 61 1.10 22.88 -5.14
N GLN A 62 0.02 23.62 -5.39
CA GLN A 62 -1.33 23.16 -5.05
C GLN A 62 -1.70 21.87 -5.82
N GLY A 63 -1.40 21.81 -7.11
CA GLY A 63 -1.61 20.60 -7.91
C GLY A 63 -0.76 19.43 -7.41
N PHE A 64 0.50 19.70 -7.10
CA PHE A 64 1.44 18.71 -6.59
C PHE A 64 1.02 18.13 -5.24
N ASN A 65 0.52 18.98 -4.33
CA ASN A 65 -0.02 18.54 -3.05
C ASN A 65 -1.21 17.59 -3.20
N LYS A 66 -2.06 17.78 -4.23
CA LYS A 66 -3.15 16.83 -4.53
C LYS A 66 -2.62 15.48 -4.98
N VAL A 67 -1.56 15.45 -5.77
CA VAL A 67 -0.90 14.20 -6.18
C VAL A 67 -0.35 13.46 -4.96
N ARG A 68 0.34 14.17 -4.07
CA ARG A 68 0.84 13.60 -2.79
C ARG A 68 -0.29 13.02 -1.94
N GLN A 69 -1.40 13.75 -1.79
CA GLN A 69 -2.57 13.25 -1.07
C GLN A 69 -3.16 11.99 -1.70
N GLY A 70 -3.25 11.93 -3.03
CA GLY A 70 -3.71 10.74 -3.75
C GLY A 70 -2.79 9.54 -3.56
N LEU A 71 -1.47 9.75 -3.57
CA LEU A 71 -0.49 8.70 -3.30
C LEU A 71 -0.60 8.17 -1.86
N ASN A 72 -0.83 9.04 -0.88
CA ASN A 72 -1.02 8.64 0.51
C ASN A 72 -2.28 7.78 0.68
N LEU A 73 -3.40 8.20 0.09
CA LEU A 73 -4.65 7.44 0.13
C LEU A 73 -4.49 6.04 -0.47
N LEU A 74 -3.72 5.95 -1.56
CA LEU A 74 -3.49 4.67 -2.22
C LEU A 74 -2.57 3.76 -1.38
N ASN A 75 -1.55 4.31 -0.72
CA ASN A 75 -0.72 3.56 0.24
C ASN A 75 -1.58 3.03 1.41
N GLU A 76 -2.42 3.88 2.01
CA GLU A 76 -3.36 3.48 3.06
C GLU A 76 -4.32 2.37 2.60
N SER A 77 -4.88 2.50 1.40
CA SER A 77 -5.77 1.48 0.84
C SER A 77 -5.03 0.15 0.65
N MET A 78 -3.80 0.16 0.13
CA MET A 78 -3.02 -1.05 -0.07
C MET A 78 -2.63 -1.73 1.25
N ALA A 79 -2.26 -0.94 2.26
CA ALA A 79 -2.02 -1.46 3.61
C ALA A 79 -3.29 -2.11 4.21
N GLY A 80 -4.46 -1.50 3.96
CA GLY A 80 -5.75 -2.07 4.35
C GLY A 80 -6.07 -3.38 3.64
N TYR A 81 -5.88 -3.44 2.32
CA TYR A 81 -6.05 -4.67 1.53
C TYR A 81 -5.14 -5.80 2.02
N ALA A 82 -3.86 -5.51 2.27
CA ALA A 82 -2.90 -6.48 2.81
C ALA A 82 -3.40 -7.12 4.11
N ASN A 83 -3.95 -6.30 5.02
CA ASN A 83 -4.43 -6.76 6.31
C ASN A 83 -5.71 -7.61 6.20
N ILE A 84 -6.63 -7.24 5.30
CA ILE A 84 -7.86 -8.01 5.03
C ILE A 84 -7.52 -9.37 4.41
N THR A 85 -6.62 -9.40 3.43
CA THR A 85 -6.18 -10.64 2.78
C THR A 85 -5.56 -11.57 3.82
N LYS A 86 -4.63 -11.07 4.64
CA LYS A 86 -4.01 -11.85 5.71
C LYS A 86 -5.02 -12.40 6.71
N THR A 87 -5.97 -11.58 7.16
CA THR A 87 -7.01 -12.00 8.11
C THR A 87 -7.94 -13.07 7.50
N THR A 88 -8.25 -12.95 6.21
CA THR A 88 -9.07 -13.93 5.48
C THR A 88 -8.33 -15.24 5.30
N GLU A 89 -7.03 -15.20 5.01
CA GLU A 89 -6.17 -16.38 4.95
C GLU A 89 -6.06 -17.09 6.30
N ASP A 90 -5.81 -16.36 7.39
CA ASP A 90 -5.76 -16.91 8.75
C ASP A 90 -7.10 -17.58 9.12
N ASN A 91 -8.23 -16.94 8.81
CA ASN A 91 -9.55 -17.51 9.02
C ASN A 91 -9.79 -18.78 8.19
N ASN A 92 -9.37 -18.78 6.92
CA ASN A 92 -9.52 -19.95 6.04
C ASN A 92 -8.61 -21.12 6.46
N LEU A 93 -7.40 -20.84 6.96
CA LEU A 93 -6.51 -21.86 7.54
C LEU A 93 -7.09 -22.44 8.84
N MET A 94 -7.64 -21.59 9.70
CA MET A 94 -8.30 -22.01 10.95
C MET A 94 -9.52 -22.90 10.67
N ILE A 95 -10.38 -22.50 9.74
CA ILE A 95 -11.56 -23.30 9.34
C ILE A 95 -11.12 -24.59 8.62
N GLY A 96 -10.19 -24.50 7.67
CA GLY A 96 -9.66 -25.67 6.96
C GLY A 96 -9.01 -26.70 7.89
N SER A 97 -8.34 -26.24 8.95
CA SER A 97 -7.79 -27.10 9.99
C SER A 97 -8.88 -27.81 10.80
N SER A 98 -10.03 -27.18 11.06
CA SER A 98 -11.11 -27.82 11.83
C SER A 98 -11.78 -28.96 11.05
N TRP A 99 -11.94 -28.81 9.73
CA TRP A 99 -12.46 -29.88 8.87
C TRP A 99 -11.44 -31.02 8.67
N ALA A 100 -10.15 -30.69 8.56
CA ALA A 100 -9.09 -31.70 8.41
C ALA A 100 -8.92 -32.58 9.66
N GLN A 101 -9.15 -32.04 10.86
CA GLN A 101 -9.18 -32.83 12.10
C GLN A 101 -10.38 -33.80 12.14
N GLY A 102 -11.55 -33.37 11.65
CA GLY A 102 -12.75 -34.22 11.60
C GLY A 102 -12.67 -35.39 10.60
N LEU A 103 -11.77 -35.34 9.61
CA LEU A 103 -11.52 -36.44 8.67
C LEU A 103 -10.55 -37.51 9.19
N THR A 104 -9.97 -37.32 10.38
CA THR A 104 -9.03 -38.27 11.00
C THR A 104 -9.64 -39.13 12.11
N GLU A 105 -10.94 -39.04 12.37
CA GLU A 105 -11.62 -40.07 13.16
C GLU A 105 -11.81 -41.35 12.32
N PRO A 106 -11.21 -42.48 12.71
CA PRO A 106 -11.47 -43.74 12.04
C PRO A 106 -12.91 -44.16 12.32
N THR A 107 -13.73 -44.15 11.28
CA THR A 107 -14.98 -44.93 11.21
C THR A 107 -14.66 -46.40 11.44
N THR A 108 -14.63 -46.83 12.70
CA THR A 108 -14.74 -48.26 13.03
C THR A 108 -16.21 -48.60 13.01
N GLN A 109 -16.70 -48.94 11.81
CA GLN A 109 -18.00 -49.55 11.64
C GLN A 109 -18.03 -50.90 12.35
N THR A 110 -19.09 -51.10 13.11
CA THR A 110 -19.60 -52.33 13.69
C THR A 110 -19.55 -53.50 12.69
N GLN A 111 -18.89 -54.61 13.04
CA GLN A 111 -19.24 -55.94 12.53
C GLN A 111 -19.50 -56.91 13.68
N THR A 112 -20.78 -57.22 13.84
CA THR A 112 -21.34 -58.39 14.50
C THR A 112 -20.73 -59.67 13.93
N GLN A 113 -20.20 -60.58 14.76
CA GLN A 113 -20.26 -62.02 14.45
C GLN A 113 -20.18 -62.89 15.70
N SER A 114 -21.18 -63.76 15.79
CA SER A 114 -21.50 -64.70 16.85
C SER A 114 -20.51 -65.85 16.96
N ARG A 115 -20.15 -66.24 18.19
CA ARG A 115 -20.16 -67.62 18.70
C ARG A 115 -19.82 -67.68 20.18
#